data_AF-X1LNK7-F1
#
_entry.id   AF-X1LNK7-F1
#
_cell.length_a   1.000
_cell.length_b   1.000
_cell.length_c   1.000
_cell.angle_alpha   90.00
_cell.angle_beta   90.00
_cell.angle_gamma   90.00
#
_symmetry.space_group_name_H-M   'P 1'
#
loop_
_entity.id
_entity.type
_entity.pdbx_description
1 polymer ?
#
loop_
_entity_poly.entity_id
_entity_poly.type
_entity_poly.pdbx_seq_one_letter_code
_entity_poly.pdbx_strand_id
1 'polypeptide(L)'
;EDYYQIETSYNEAEDIRLLYVAATRAKNLLVISSLNHKSNKSNPWLPLLINITEKMNITVPEVKLLKTEAKEKEEKSLFNDYKEIQKECGQWMKDLSKSSCYEKKPTDFKDEEKHRKIATVDVGGTAWGSAVHRIFDYLIKEDPDEQLLSLHIEKALEKQEISLKRKEELAGIIQKFKKSDLYQRLKKAEFKYSEVPFTSAKAEMVKLTKITKLNKHKITVFLDILTIFPPLF
;
A
#
# COMPACT_ATOMS: atom_id res chain seq x y z
N GLU A 1 -15.81 -11.49 0.69
CA GLU A 1 -15.27 -12.82 0.41
C GLU A 1 -14.71 -12.92 -1.00
N ASP A 2 -15.50 -12.64 -2.04
CA ASP A 2 -15.08 -12.78 -3.44
C ASP A 2 -13.83 -11.97 -3.82
N TYR A 3 -13.72 -10.71 -3.40
CA TYR A 3 -12.53 -9.89 -3.68
C TYR A 3 -11.25 -10.43 -3.03
N TYR A 4 -11.36 -11.06 -1.85
CA TYR A 4 -10.22 -11.65 -1.15
C TYR A 4 -9.71 -12.91 -1.87
N GLN A 5 -10.64 -13.73 -2.38
CA GLN A 5 -10.31 -14.91 -3.16
C GLN A 5 -9.66 -14.51 -4.49
N ILE A 6 -10.18 -13.46 -5.14
CA ILE A 6 -9.60 -12.90 -6.37
C ILE A 6 -8.17 -12.43 -6.11
N GLU A 7 -7.94 -11.59 -5.09
CA GLU A 7 -6.60 -11.08 -4.75
C GLU A 7 -5.62 -12.21 -4.42
N THR A 8 -6.07 -13.23 -3.69
CA THR A 8 -5.26 -14.41 -3.37
C THR A 8 -4.84 -15.15 -4.63
N SER A 9 -5.77 -15.39 -5.56
CA SER A 9 -5.47 -16.06 -6.82
C SER A 9 -4.48 -15.27 -7.71
N TYR A 10 -4.57 -13.93 -7.70
CA TYR A 10 -3.62 -13.07 -8.42
C TYR A 10 -2.21 -13.17 -7.82
N ASN A 11 -2.10 -13.13 -6.49
CA ASN A 11 -0.80 -13.23 -5.83
C ASN A 11 -0.13 -14.60 -6.07
N GLU A 12 -0.90 -15.68 -5.99
CA GLU A 12 -0.40 -17.03 -6.30
C GLU A 12 0.08 -17.16 -7.76
N ALA A 13 -0.64 -16.56 -8.71
CA ALA A 13 -0.24 -16.53 -10.12
C ALA A 13 1.04 -15.72 -10.34
N GLU A 14 1.19 -14.60 -9.63
CA GLU A 14 2.37 -13.75 -9.70
C GLU A 14 3.62 -14.44 -9.13
N ASP A 15 3.49 -15.16 -8.02
CA ASP A 15 4.58 -15.94 -7.44
C ASP A 15 5.12 -16.99 -8.43
N ILE A 16 4.23 -17.69 -9.14
CA ILE A 16 4.60 -18.64 -10.19
C ILE A 16 5.30 -17.94 -11.35
N ARG A 17 4.79 -16.79 -11.79
CA ARG A 17 5.36 -16.01 -12.90
C ARG A 17 6.79 -15.57 -12.57
N LEU A 18 7.03 -15.07 -11.37
CA LEU A 18 8.36 -14.64 -10.92
C LEU A 18 9.35 -15.81 -10.91
N LEU A 19 8.94 -16.97 -10.39
CA LEU A 19 9.76 -18.18 -10.40
C LEU A 19 10.10 -18.63 -11.82
N TYR A 20 9.12 -18.63 -12.72
CA TYR A 20 9.31 -18.96 -14.13
C TYR A 20 10.30 -18.01 -14.81
N VAL A 21 10.13 -16.69 -14.64
CA VAL A 21 11.03 -15.68 -15.23
C VAL A 21 12.45 -15.85 -14.70
N ALA A 22 12.61 -16.06 -13.39
CA ALA A 22 13.93 -16.24 -12.78
C ALA A 22 14.62 -17.50 -13.33
N ALA A 23 13.93 -18.63 -13.37
CA ALA A 23 14.47 -19.89 -13.88
C ALA A 23 14.81 -19.83 -15.38
N THR A 24 13.90 -19.30 -16.20
CA THR A 24 14.08 -19.24 -17.66
C THR A 24 15.09 -18.19 -18.09
N ARG A 25 15.28 -17.12 -17.33
CA ARG A 25 16.33 -16.13 -17.59
C ARG A 25 17.72 -16.68 -17.24
N ALA A 26 17.82 -17.47 -16.17
CA ALA A 26 19.07 -18.12 -15.78
C ALA A 26 19.46 -19.30 -16.70
N LYS A 27 18.48 -20.00 -17.30
CA LYS A 27 18.69 -21.16 -18.18
C LYS A 27 19.67 -22.17 -17.54
N ASN A 28 20.74 -22.52 -18.25
CA ASN A 28 21.74 -23.51 -17.85
C ASN A 28 22.73 -23.00 -16.79
N LEU A 29 22.65 -21.72 -16.39
CA LEU A 29 23.52 -21.14 -15.35
C LEU A 29 22.92 -21.26 -13.94
N LEU A 30 21.67 -21.73 -13.81
CA LEU A 30 21.02 -21.86 -12.52
C LEU A 30 21.65 -23.02 -11.71
N VAL A 31 22.38 -22.66 -10.65
CA VAL A 31 22.92 -23.61 -9.67
C VAL A 31 22.22 -23.38 -8.33
N ILE A 32 21.59 -24.44 -7.80
CA ILE A 32 20.85 -24.37 -6.53
C ILE A 32 21.58 -25.22 -5.50
N SER A 33 22.13 -24.58 -4.47
CA SER A 33 22.70 -25.29 -3.34
C SER A 33 21.58 -25.81 -2.43
N SER A 34 21.47 -27.12 -2.28
CA SER A 34 20.59 -27.72 -1.27
C SER A 34 21.37 -27.94 0.02
N LEU A 35 21.00 -27.22 1.07
CA LEU A 35 21.50 -27.47 2.42
C LEU A 35 20.56 -28.50 3.06
N ASN A 36 21.07 -29.68 3.44
CA ASN A 36 20.31 -30.81 4.00
C ASN A 36 19.73 -30.50 5.40
N HIS A 37 18.90 -29.47 5.53
CA HIS A 37 18.17 -29.16 6.76
C HIS A 37 16.72 -29.64 6.63
N LYS A 38 16.21 -30.16 7.74
CA LYS A 38 14.95 -30.91 7.90
C LYS A 38 13.65 -30.15 7.52
N SER A 39 13.74 -28.98 6.88
CA SER A 39 12.58 -28.25 6.37
C SER A 39 12.95 -27.35 5.18
N ASN A 40 12.87 -27.89 3.96
CA ASN A 40 13.02 -27.14 2.72
C ASN A 40 11.82 -26.23 2.37
N LYS A 41 10.90 -26.00 3.32
CA LYS A 41 9.64 -25.25 3.10
C LYS A 41 9.84 -23.77 2.77
N SER A 42 10.98 -23.18 3.14
CA SER A 42 11.31 -21.78 2.84
C SER A 42 12.16 -21.60 1.58
N ASN A 43 12.44 -22.68 0.83
CA ASN A 43 13.22 -22.59 -0.39
C ASN A 43 12.33 -22.06 -1.52
N PRO A 44 12.62 -20.86 -2.09
CA PRO A 44 11.81 -20.27 -3.15
C PRO A 44 11.85 -21.10 -4.45
N TRP A 45 12.86 -21.96 -4.61
CA TRP A 45 13.01 -22.84 -5.77
C TRP A 45 12.29 -24.18 -5.61
N LEU A 46 11.71 -24.46 -4.43
CA LEU A 46 11.10 -25.76 -4.10
C LEU A 46 10.16 -26.31 -5.19
N PRO A 47 9.30 -25.51 -5.84
CA PRO A 47 8.42 -26.02 -6.89
C PRO A 47 9.17 -26.61 -8.10
N LEU A 48 10.40 -26.15 -8.36
CA LEU A 48 11.25 -26.66 -9.43
C LEU A 48 12.05 -27.90 -9.02
N LEU A 49 12.18 -28.17 -7.72
CA LEU A 49 13.01 -29.27 -7.20
C LEU A 49 12.27 -30.61 -7.16
N ILE A 50 10.96 -30.64 -7.42
CA ILE A 50 10.09 -31.81 -7.25
C ILE A 50 10.52 -33.01 -8.11
N ASN A 51 11.06 -32.75 -9.31
CA ASN A 51 11.43 -33.78 -10.29
C ASN A 51 12.94 -33.85 -10.55
N ILE A 52 13.78 -33.34 -9.64
CA ILE A 52 15.24 -33.43 -9.81
C ILE A 52 15.70 -34.88 -9.67
N THR A 53 16.41 -35.36 -10.68
CA THR A 53 17.05 -36.69 -10.67
C THR A 53 18.50 -36.56 -10.20
N GLU A 54 19.05 -37.58 -9.54
CA GLU A 54 20.45 -37.60 -9.08
C GLU A 54 21.48 -37.28 -10.18
N LYS A 55 21.16 -37.58 -11.46
CA LYS A 55 21.99 -37.23 -12.62
C LYS A 55 22.19 -35.72 -12.84
N MET A 56 21.30 -34.89 -12.29
CA MET A 56 21.35 -33.43 -12.36
C MET A 56 22.16 -32.83 -11.20
N ASN A 57 22.54 -33.64 -10.21
CA ASN A 57 23.39 -33.18 -9.14
C ASN A 57 24.82 -33.04 -9.65
N ILE A 58 25.35 -31.81 -9.56
CA ILE A 58 26.74 -31.55 -9.87
C ILE A 58 27.58 -32.03 -8.69
N THR A 59 28.38 -33.09 -8.90
CA THR A 59 29.38 -33.50 -7.93
C THR A 59 30.45 -32.43 -7.89
N VAL A 60 30.40 -31.57 -6.87
CA VAL A 60 31.49 -30.63 -6.61
C VAL A 60 32.66 -31.46 -6.11
N PRO A 61 33.80 -31.52 -6.83
CA PRO A 61 34.97 -32.20 -6.31
C PRO A 61 35.35 -31.54 -4.99
N GLU A 62 35.50 -32.34 -3.92
CA GLU A 62 36.17 -31.84 -2.73
C GLU A 62 37.59 -31.46 -3.16
N VAL A 63 37.80 -30.16 -3.38
CA VAL A 63 39.14 -29.62 -3.53
C VAL A 63 39.78 -29.84 -2.17
N LYS A 64 40.54 -30.94 -2.03
CA LYS A 64 41.62 -30.98 -1.06
C LYS A 64 42.44 -29.75 -1.39
N LEU A 65 42.34 -28.72 -0.55
CA LEU A 65 43.23 -27.58 -0.58
C LEU A 65 44.64 -28.15 -0.44
N LEU A 66 45.26 -28.46 -1.57
CA LEU A 66 46.68 -28.69 -1.62
C LEU A 66 47.27 -27.38 -1.11
N LYS A 67 47.91 -27.45 0.05
CA LYS A 67 48.80 -26.40 0.53
C LYS A 67 49.95 -26.34 -0.47
N THR A 68 49.71 -25.72 -1.61
CA THR A 68 50.71 -25.48 -2.64
C THR A 68 51.30 -24.12 -2.32
N GLU A 69 52.53 -24.11 -1.82
CA GLU A 69 53.31 -22.95 -1.41
C GLU A 69 53.74 -22.04 -2.60
N ALA A 70 52.91 -21.90 -3.64
CA ALA A 70 53.27 -21.17 -4.85
C ALA A 70 52.17 -20.23 -5.40
N LYS A 71 51.21 -19.78 -4.57
CA LYS A 71 50.11 -18.89 -5.00
C LYS A 71 49.99 -17.54 -4.30
N GLU A 72 51.04 -17.07 -3.63
CA GLU A 72 50.96 -15.77 -2.95
C GLU A 72 50.82 -14.55 -3.89
N LYS A 73 51.20 -14.64 -5.17
CA LYS A 73 51.08 -13.53 -6.12
C LYS A 73 49.69 -13.46 -6.78
N GLU A 74 49.07 -14.59 -7.11
CA GLU A 74 47.72 -14.64 -7.69
C GLU A 74 46.62 -14.35 -6.64
N GLU A 75 46.75 -14.86 -5.41
CA GLU A 75 45.78 -14.57 -4.34
C GLU A 75 45.79 -13.09 -3.92
N LYS A 76 46.96 -12.43 -3.93
CA LYS A 76 47.06 -10.99 -3.66
C LYS A 76 46.41 -10.15 -4.75
N SER A 77 46.49 -10.57 -6.02
CA SER A 77 45.80 -9.92 -7.13
C SER A 77 44.28 -10.04 -6.98
N LEU A 78 43.78 -11.28 -6.83
CA LEU A 78 42.33 -11.52 -6.71
C LEU A 78 41.71 -10.86 -5.47
N PHE A 79 42.45 -10.80 -4.36
CA PHE A 79 41.98 -10.14 -3.14
C PHE A 79 41.96 -8.60 -3.28
N ASN A 80 42.88 -8.03 -4.05
CA ASN A 80 42.86 -6.61 -4.38
C ASN A 80 41.72 -6.29 -5.34
N ASP A 81 41.50 -7.11 -6.36
CA ASP A 81 40.40 -6.97 -7.32
C ASP A 81 39.04 -7.06 -6.60
N TYR A 82 38.89 -8.02 -5.68
CA TYR A 82 37.68 -8.16 -4.86
C TYR A 82 37.45 -6.93 -3.95
N LYS A 83 38.52 -6.37 -3.37
CA LYS A 83 38.42 -5.15 -2.56
C LYS A 83 38.02 -3.93 -3.38
N GLU A 84 38.46 -3.84 -4.64
CA GLU A 84 38.04 -2.77 -5.55
C GLU A 84 36.56 -2.92 -5.92
N ILE A 85 36.12 -4.12 -6.29
CA ILE A 85 34.71 -4.41 -6.58
C ILE A 85 33.82 -4.12 -5.36
N GLN A 86 34.27 -4.47 -4.14
CA GLN A 86 33.54 -4.19 -2.92
C GLN A 86 33.42 -2.68 -2.66
N LYS A 87 34.45 -1.90 -2.97
CA LYS A 87 34.41 -0.43 -2.87
C LYS A 87 33.47 0.18 -3.89
N GLU A 88 33.52 -0.27 -5.15
CA GLU A 88 32.59 0.19 -6.19
C GLU A 88 31.14 -0.15 -5.84
N CYS A 89 30.87 -1.40 -5.42
CA CYS A 89 29.55 -1.84 -4.99
C CYS A 89 29.07 -1.06 -3.75
N GLY A 90 29.95 -0.78 -2.78
CA GLY A 90 29.64 0.07 -1.64
C GLY A 90 29.32 1.51 -2.04
N GLN A 91 29.98 2.04 -3.07
CA GLN A 91 29.72 3.36 -3.62
C GLN A 91 28.38 3.41 -4.36
N TRP A 92 28.08 2.41 -5.20
CA TRP A 92 26.78 2.26 -5.87
C TRP A 92 25.64 2.14 -4.86
N MET A 93 25.84 1.37 -3.79
CA MET A 93 24.84 1.22 -2.73
C MET A 93 24.62 2.53 -1.97
N LYS A 94 25.67 3.32 -1.72
CA LYS A 94 25.53 4.67 -1.15
C LYS A 94 24.77 5.61 -2.07
N ASP A 95 25.07 5.58 -3.36
CA ASP A 95 24.43 6.43 -4.36
C ASP A 95 22.97 6.04 -4.60
N LEU A 96 22.64 4.75 -4.55
CA LEU A 96 21.26 4.24 -4.62
C LEU A 96 20.49 4.40 -3.30
N SER A 97 21.19 4.47 -2.15
CA SER A 97 20.56 4.76 -0.85
C SER A 97 20.09 6.21 -0.72
N LYS A 98 20.55 7.10 -1.61
CA LYS A 98 19.97 8.43 -1.74
C LYS A 98 18.56 8.26 -2.27
N SER A 99 17.58 8.38 -1.38
CA SER A 99 16.17 8.24 -1.71
C SER A 99 15.79 9.25 -2.81
N SER A 100 15.52 8.77 -4.02
CA SER A 100 15.03 9.60 -5.14
C SER A 100 13.58 10.06 -4.95
N CYS A 101 12.87 9.40 -4.04
CA CYS A 101 11.50 9.70 -3.67
C CYS A 101 11.42 9.93 -2.17
N TYR A 102 10.77 11.02 -1.79
CA TYR A 102 10.46 11.33 -0.40
C TYR A 102 8.98 11.01 -0.20
N GLU A 103 8.67 10.02 0.65
CA GLU A 103 7.29 9.72 1.02
C GLU A 103 6.82 10.77 2.05
N LYS A 104 5.92 11.67 1.63
CA LYS A 104 5.23 12.62 2.52
C LYS A 104 3.79 12.19 2.70
N LYS A 105 3.33 12.14 3.94
CA LYS A 105 1.90 12.06 4.25
C LYS A 105 1.28 13.46 4.08
N PRO A 106 -0.03 13.56 3.80
CA PRO A 106 -0.73 14.85 3.74
C PRO A 106 -0.52 15.72 4.99
N THR A 107 -0.30 15.10 6.15
CA THR A 107 -0.05 15.76 7.44
C THR A 107 1.36 16.34 7.59
N ASP A 108 2.32 15.93 6.75
CA ASP A 108 3.70 16.41 6.77
C ASP A 108 3.88 17.74 6.01
N PHE A 109 2.81 18.23 5.37
CA PHE A 109 2.73 19.53 4.72
C PHE A 109 2.22 20.59 5.71
N LYS A 110 2.96 20.82 6.81
CA LYS A 110 2.66 21.93 7.73
C LYS A 110 3.15 23.29 7.22
N ASP A 111 4.10 23.29 6.28
CA ASP A 111 4.58 24.47 5.55
C ASP A 111 4.13 24.34 4.07
N GLU A 112 2.90 24.77 3.78
CA GLU A 112 2.34 24.71 2.41
C GLU A 112 3.13 25.56 1.40
N GLU A 113 3.78 26.65 1.85
CA GLU A 113 4.40 27.63 0.95
C GLU A 113 5.69 27.12 0.28
N LYS A 114 6.50 26.30 0.97
CA LYS A 114 7.82 25.87 0.46
C LYS A 114 7.75 24.74 -0.59
N HIS A 115 6.58 24.14 -0.79
CA HIS A 115 6.42 22.95 -1.62
C HIS A 115 5.54 23.16 -2.86
N ARG A 116 4.97 24.35 -3.07
CA ARG A 116 4.20 24.66 -4.28
C ARG A 116 5.15 24.94 -5.46
N LYS A 117 5.53 23.87 -6.18
CA LYS A 117 6.25 23.98 -7.48
C LYS A 117 5.33 24.38 -8.64
N ILE A 118 4.02 24.37 -8.42
CA ILE A 118 3.01 24.76 -9.39
C ILE A 118 2.39 26.05 -8.87
N ALA A 119 2.34 27.09 -9.69
CA ALA A 119 1.60 28.31 -9.39
C ALA A 119 0.11 27.95 -9.30
N THR A 120 -0.37 27.74 -8.08
CA THR A 120 -1.80 27.64 -7.81
C THR A 120 -2.38 29.04 -7.91
N VAL A 121 -3.37 29.25 -8.77
CA VAL A 121 -4.26 30.40 -8.63
C VAL A 121 -4.78 30.36 -7.19
N ASP A 122 -4.57 31.42 -6.41
CA ASP A 122 -5.01 31.45 -5.03
C ASP A 122 -6.54 31.43 -4.99
N VAL A 123 -7.10 30.23 -4.87
CA VAL A 123 -8.54 30.04 -4.71
C VAL A 123 -8.93 30.11 -3.22
N GLY A 124 -8.03 30.45 -2.30
CA GLY A 124 -8.35 30.73 -0.89
C GLY A 124 -8.04 29.64 0.14
N GLY A 125 -7.24 28.64 -0.21
CA GLY A 125 -6.76 27.61 0.71
C GLY A 125 -7.85 26.88 1.52
N THR A 126 -7.46 26.32 2.66
CA THR A 126 -8.33 25.51 3.54
C THR A 126 -9.51 26.30 4.12
N ALA A 127 -9.31 27.58 4.41
CA ALA A 127 -10.36 28.47 4.95
C ALA A 127 -11.49 28.65 3.93
N TRP A 128 -11.16 28.89 2.66
CA TRP A 128 -12.15 29.00 1.58
C TRP A 128 -12.90 27.70 1.36
N GLY A 129 -12.17 26.58 1.28
CA GLY A 129 -12.79 25.26 1.18
C GLY A 129 -13.80 25.02 2.31
N SER A 130 -13.41 25.33 3.54
CA SER A 130 -14.29 25.20 4.72
C SER A 130 -15.53 26.09 4.64
N ALA A 131 -15.40 27.31 4.12
CA ALA A 131 -16.56 28.19 3.88
C ALA A 131 -17.50 27.61 2.81
N VAL A 132 -16.95 27.15 1.68
CA VAL A 132 -17.72 26.52 0.59
C VAL A 132 -18.46 25.27 1.08
N HIS A 133 -17.77 24.37 1.81
CA HIS A 133 -18.35 23.16 2.38
C HIS A 133 -19.56 23.47 3.27
N ARG A 134 -19.43 24.46 4.17
CA ARG A 134 -20.52 24.87 5.06
C ARG A 134 -21.74 25.38 4.30
N ILE A 135 -21.53 26.17 3.24
CA ILE A 135 -22.66 26.67 2.46
C ILE A 135 -23.34 25.55 1.68
N PHE A 136 -22.58 24.62 1.10
CA PHE A 136 -23.20 23.47 0.42
C PHE A 136 -23.98 22.58 1.38
N ASP A 137 -23.43 22.30 2.56
CA ASP A 137 -24.14 21.54 3.59
C ASP A 137 -25.46 22.21 3.98
N TYR A 138 -25.44 23.53 4.23
CA TYR A 138 -26.64 24.32 4.52
C TYR A 138 -27.65 24.31 3.36
N LEU A 139 -27.17 24.46 2.12
CA LEU A 139 -28.00 24.46 0.92
C LEU A 139 -28.73 23.11 0.72
N ILE A 140 -28.05 22.00 1.02
CA ILE A 140 -28.61 20.64 0.83
C ILE A 140 -29.63 20.32 1.92
N LYS A 141 -29.40 20.75 3.16
CA LYS A 141 -30.27 20.46 4.31
C LYS A 141 -31.54 21.32 4.33
N GLU A 142 -31.40 22.62 4.14
CA GLU A 142 -32.47 23.58 4.46
C GLU A 142 -33.14 24.18 3.21
N ASP A 143 -32.55 24.01 2.01
CA ASP A 143 -33.02 24.61 0.75
C ASP A 143 -33.51 26.06 0.90
N PRO A 144 -32.67 26.97 1.44
CA PRO A 144 -33.09 28.30 1.87
C PRO A 144 -33.39 29.23 0.69
N ASP A 145 -34.26 30.21 0.95
CA ASP A 145 -34.48 31.37 0.07
C ASP A 145 -33.17 32.16 -0.16
N GLU A 146 -33.09 32.84 -1.31
CA GLU A 146 -31.88 33.56 -1.73
C GLU A 146 -31.40 34.62 -0.71
N GLN A 147 -32.31 35.26 0.02
CA GLN A 147 -31.97 36.24 1.05
C GLN A 147 -31.26 35.59 2.25
N LEU A 148 -31.78 34.46 2.72
CA LEU A 148 -31.19 33.69 3.82
C LEU A 148 -29.85 33.08 3.40
N LEU A 149 -29.76 32.61 2.16
CA LEU A 149 -28.52 32.09 1.58
C LEU A 149 -27.43 33.17 1.53
N SER A 150 -27.76 34.39 1.08
CA SER A 150 -26.82 35.51 1.08
C SER A 150 -26.29 35.84 2.48
N LEU A 151 -27.16 35.84 3.49
CA LEU A 151 -26.76 36.08 4.88
C LEU A 151 -25.86 34.95 5.41
N HIS A 152 -26.15 33.70 5.04
CA HIS A 152 -25.34 32.56 5.46
C HIS A 152 -23.95 32.56 4.82
N ILE A 153 -23.86 33.00 3.55
CA ILE A 153 -22.59 33.22 2.85
C ILE A 153 -21.72 34.24 3.61
N GLU A 154 -22.28 35.38 4.00
CA GLU A 154 -21.55 36.40 4.77
C GLU A 154 -21.03 35.83 6.09
N LYS A 155 -21.91 35.16 6.85
CA LYS A 155 -21.53 34.52 8.13
C LYS A 155 -20.44 33.45 7.97
N ALA A 156 -20.47 32.68 6.89
CA ALA A 156 -19.46 31.65 6.64
C ALA A 156 -18.09 32.24 6.30
N LEU A 157 -18.06 33.36 5.55
CA LEU A 157 -16.83 34.09 5.24
C LEU A 157 -16.25 34.77 6.48
N GLU A 158 -17.08 35.43 7.28
CA GLU A 158 -16.66 36.05 8.54
C GLU A 158 -16.05 35.03 9.51
N LYS A 159 -16.70 33.87 9.67
CA LYS A 159 -16.22 32.79 10.54
C LYS A 159 -14.89 32.18 10.08
N GLN A 160 -14.48 32.40 8.84
CA GLN A 160 -13.20 31.93 8.30
C GLN A 160 -12.21 33.09 8.09
N GLU A 161 -12.53 34.29 8.59
CA GLU A 161 -11.71 35.50 8.46
C GLU A 161 -11.41 35.86 7.00
N ILE A 162 -12.33 35.54 6.09
CA ILE A 162 -12.21 35.79 4.65
C ILE A 162 -12.86 37.13 4.31
N SER A 163 -12.20 37.91 3.44
CA SER A 163 -12.73 39.19 2.97
C SER A 163 -14.09 39.01 2.27
N LEU A 164 -15.07 39.84 2.68
CA LEU A 164 -16.40 39.91 2.06
C LEU A 164 -16.37 40.25 0.56
N LYS A 165 -15.25 40.76 0.03
CA LYS A 165 -15.05 40.98 -1.42
C LYS A 165 -15.24 39.70 -2.23
N ARG A 166 -15.02 38.52 -1.63
CA ARG A 166 -15.20 37.21 -2.27
C ARG A 166 -16.61 36.64 -2.15
N LYS A 167 -17.56 37.39 -1.59
CA LYS A 167 -18.98 37.00 -1.51
C LYS A 167 -19.55 36.70 -2.90
N GLU A 168 -19.27 37.55 -3.88
CA GLU A 168 -19.75 37.41 -5.25
C GLU A 168 -19.20 36.14 -5.92
N GLU A 169 -17.94 35.81 -5.63
CA GLU A 169 -17.30 34.58 -6.12
C GLU A 169 -18.02 33.34 -5.57
N LEU A 170 -18.26 33.30 -4.26
CA LEU A 170 -18.95 32.18 -3.60
C LEU A 170 -20.41 32.07 -4.08
N ALA A 171 -21.12 33.19 -4.19
CA ALA A 171 -22.47 33.24 -4.76
C ALA A 171 -22.50 32.72 -6.20
N GLY A 172 -21.50 33.08 -7.03
CA GLY A 172 -21.37 32.58 -8.39
C GLY A 172 -21.15 31.08 -8.47
N ILE A 173 -20.35 30.51 -7.56
CA ILE A 173 -20.16 29.04 -7.46
C ILE A 173 -21.48 28.35 -7.11
N ILE A 174 -22.20 28.87 -6.13
CA ILE A 174 -23.49 28.29 -5.70
C ILE A 174 -24.53 28.38 -6.81
N GLN A 175 -24.57 29.49 -7.55
CA GLN A 175 -25.48 29.64 -8.68
C GLN A 175 -25.16 28.65 -9.80
N LYS A 176 -23.88 28.41 -10.09
CA LYS A 176 -23.45 27.37 -11.05
C LYS A 176 -23.86 25.98 -10.58
N PHE A 177 -23.70 25.69 -9.29
CA PHE A 177 -24.12 24.42 -8.69
C PHE A 177 -25.64 24.24 -8.79
N LYS A 178 -26.45 25.25 -8.46
CA LYS A 178 -27.92 25.21 -8.59
C LYS A 178 -28.39 24.92 -10.02
N LYS A 179 -27.63 25.38 -11.03
CA LYS A 179 -27.89 25.13 -12.46
C LYS A 179 -27.42 23.76 -12.94
N SER A 180 -26.62 23.05 -12.15
CA SER A 180 -26.05 21.75 -12.55
C SER A 180 -27.09 20.63 -12.54
N ASP A 181 -26.89 19.63 -13.40
CA ASP A 181 -27.70 18.40 -13.41
C ASP A 181 -27.67 17.68 -12.04
N LEU A 182 -26.51 17.71 -11.37
CA LEU A 182 -26.35 17.11 -10.04
C LEU A 182 -27.34 17.69 -9.02
N TYR A 183 -27.49 19.02 -8.99
CA TYR A 183 -28.43 19.66 -8.07
C TYR A 183 -29.88 19.36 -8.43
N GLN A 184 -30.21 19.25 -9.71
CA GLN A 184 -31.56 18.84 -10.15
C GLN A 184 -31.88 17.41 -9.74
N ARG A 185 -30.92 16.48 -9.87
CA ARG A 185 -31.05 15.10 -9.37
C ARG A 185 -31.20 15.08 -7.85
N LEU A 186 -30.42 15.91 -7.14
CA LEU A 186 -30.51 16.05 -5.69
C LEU A 186 -31.88 16.60 -5.27
N LYS A 187 -32.45 17.58 -5.98
CA LYS A 187 -33.81 18.10 -5.73
C LYS A 187 -34.87 17.02 -5.83
N LYS A 188 -34.77 16.13 -6.82
CA LYS A 188 -35.71 15.02 -7.08
C LYS A 188 -35.59 13.82 -6.14
N ALA A 189 -34.45 13.67 -5.45
CA ALA A 189 -34.24 12.55 -4.53
C ALA A 189 -35.17 12.65 -3.30
N GLU A 190 -35.75 11.51 -2.91
CA GLU A 190 -36.62 11.41 -1.73
C GLU A 190 -35.84 11.66 -0.43
N PHE A 191 -34.66 11.05 -0.30
CA PHE A 191 -33.78 11.21 0.85
C PHE A 191 -32.44 11.83 0.44
N LYS A 192 -31.97 12.78 1.24
CA LYS A 192 -30.74 13.54 1.02
C LYS A 192 -29.98 13.60 2.33
N TYR A 193 -28.73 13.15 2.30
CA TYR A 193 -27.85 13.23 3.45
C TYR A 193 -26.53 13.87 3.02
N SER A 194 -26.14 14.93 3.71
CA SER A 194 -24.85 15.60 3.55
C SER A 194 -23.96 15.30 4.74
N GLU A 195 -22.65 15.17 4.49
CA GLU A 195 -21.62 14.97 5.52
C GLU A 195 -21.91 13.77 6.45
N VAL A 196 -22.33 12.62 5.87
CA VAL A 196 -22.63 11.41 6.65
C VAL A 196 -21.34 10.81 7.22
N PRO A 197 -21.20 10.75 8.56
CA PRO A 197 -20.07 10.05 9.15
C PRO A 197 -20.24 8.55 8.94
N PHE A 198 -19.19 7.89 8.48
CA PHE A 198 -19.17 6.44 8.39
C PHE A 198 -17.91 5.89 9.06
N THR A 199 -18.07 4.74 9.70
CA THR A 199 -16.97 3.97 10.27
C THR A 199 -16.89 2.67 9.50
N SER A 200 -15.69 2.32 9.03
CA SER A 200 -15.43 1.04 8.38
C SER A 200 -14.55 0.18 9.28
N ALA A 201 -15.08 -0.94 9.75
CA ALA A 201 -14.26 -1.95 10.42
C ALA A 201 -13.46 -2.70 9.37
N LYS A 202 -12.13 -2.55 9.40
CA LYS A 202 -11.25 -3.38 8.60
C LYS A 202 -11.06 -4.69 9.36
N ALA A 203 -11.59 -5.79 8.82
CA ALA A 203 -11.33 -7.11 9.36
C ALA A 203 -9.85 -7.44 9.15
N GLU A 204 -9.03 -7.09 10.14
CA GLU A 204 -7.67 -7.57 10.20
C GLU A 204 -7.74 -9.01 10.70
N MET A 205 -7.57 -9.97 9.79
CA MET A 205 -7.30 -11.36 10.15
C MET A 205 -5.99 -11.37 10.94
N VAL A 206 -6.07 -11.22 12.26
CA VAL A 206 -4.96 -11.51 13.15
C VAL A 206 -4.63 -12.97 12.92
N LYS A 207 -3.52 -13.24 12.23
CA LYS A 207 -2.92 -14.56 12.20
C LYS A 207 -2.68 -14.96 13.65
N LEU A 208 -3.54 -15.83 14.19
CA LEU A 208 -3.35 -16.52 15.47
C LEU A 208 -2.17 -17.49 15.35
N THR A 209 -0.98 -16.95 15.11
CA THR A 209 0.26 -17.70 15.25
C THR A 209 0.80 -17.47 16.65
N LYS A 210 0.68 -18.55 17.45
CA LYS A 210 1.31 -18.81 18.76
C LYS A 210 0.58 -18.31 20.01
N ILE A 211 -0.42 -19.08 20.45
CA ILE A 211 -0.51 -19.47 21.87
C ILE A 211 -0.79 -20.99 21.95
N THR A 212 0.19 -21.81 21.58
CA THR A 212 0.28 -23.20 22.05
C THR A 212 1.43 -23.31 23.04
N LYS A 213 1.22 -22.72 24.22
CA LYS A 213 1.94 -23.08 25.44
C LYS A 213 1.05 -22.76 26.62
N LEU A 214 0.03 -23.58 26.85
CA LEU A 214 -0.61 -23.66 28.15
C LEU A 214 -1.07 -25.10 28.41
N ASN A 215 -0.40 -25.66 29.43
CA ASN A 215 -0.66 -26.85 30.21
C ASN A 215 -1.79 -27.80 29.77
N LYS A 216 -1.37 -29.04 29.49
CA LYS A 216 -2.17 -30.23 29.80
C LYS A 216 -2.54 -30.15 31.29
N HIS A 217 -3.75 -29.73 31.62
CA HIS A 217 -4.63 -30.24 32.67
C HIS A 217 -5.74 -29.19 32.92
N LYS A 218 -6.98 -29.58 32.56
CA LYS A 218 -8.26 -28.92 32.86
C LYS A 218 -8.45 -27.49 32.32
N ILE A 219 -9.27 -27.37 31.27
CA ILE A 219 -10.50 -26.57 31.31
C ILE A 219 -11.47 -27.26 30.34
N THR A 220 -12.49 -27.88 30.93
CA THR A 220 -13.74 -28.24 30.26
C THR A 220 -14.64 -27.02 30.34
N VAL A 221 -15.03 -26.43 29.21
CA VAL A 221 -16.28 -25.66 29.11
C VAL A 221 -16.93 -25.97 27.75
N PHE A 222 -17.92 -26.87 27.82
CA PHE A 222 -19.18 -26.92 27.06
C PHE A 222 -19.19 -26.68 25.53
N LEU A 223 -19.25 -27.80 24.80
CA LEU A 223 -20.29 -28.14 23.78
C LEU A 223 -21.70 -27.71 24.28
N ASP A 224 -22.73 -27.34 23.54
CA ASP A 224 -23.28 -27.66 22.21
C ASP A 224 -24.31 -26.54 21.86
N ILE A 225 -24.82 -26.33 20.65
CA ILE A 225 -25.86 -27.09 19.92
C ILE A 225 -25.91 -26.44 18.52
N LEU A 226 -25.45 -27.12 17.48
CA LEU A 226 -26.19 -27.96 16.53
C LEU A 226 -27.01 -27.20 15.47
N THR A 227 -26.78 -27.63 14.21
CA THR A 227 -27.74 -27.69 13.08
C THR A 227 -28.28 -26.35 12.57
N ILE A 228 -28.06 -25.97 11.31
CA ILE A 228 -28.84 -26.44 10.16
C ILE A 228 -27.98 -26.35 8.90
N PHE A 229 -27.69 -27.51 8.28
CA PHE A 229 -27.60 -27.63 6.82
C PHE A 229 -28.98 -28.04 6.32
N PRO A 230 -29.32 -27.73 5.06
CA PRO A 230 -29.78 -28.80 4.19
C PRO A 230 -28.79 -28.96 3.01
N PRO A 231 -28.50 -30.20 2.59
CA PRO A 231 -27.77 -30.45 1.35
C PRO A 231 -28.73 -30.32 0.17
N LEU A 232 -28.32 -29.58 -0.87
CA LEU A 232 -28.94 -29.65 -2.19
C LEU A 232 -28.35 -30.84 -2.94
N PHE A 233 -29.10 -31.94 -3.00
CA PHE A 233 -29.26 -32.82 -4.14
C PHE A 233 -30.67 -33.44 -4.08
#